data_AF-A0A2Z2HU74-F1
#
_entry.id   AF-A0A2Z2HU74-F1
#
_cell.length_a   1.000
_cell.length_b   1.000
_cell.length_c   1.000
_cell.angle_alpha   90.00
_cell.angle_beta   90.00
_cell.angle_gamma   90.00
#
_symmetry.space_group_name_H-M   'P 1'
#
loop_
_entity.id
_entity.type
_entity.pdbx_description
1 polymer ?
#
loop_
_entity_poly.entity_id
_entity_poly.type
_entity_poly.pdbx_seq_one_letter_code
_entity_poly.pdbx_strand_id
1 'polypeptide(L)'
;MVRPSRRSLLALAGSTVVTATTAVAGCLSRVEDATRGQFENPTDSLPSAGENAGSCPDYDVDWLVAYREIDPDEVPIYLEPSTDSIGETERITFSLRNESSSEFSHNQSNWRLHKRVDGEWYFLAPHDVILPLHSLLPRESHEWHLSVDNDGVEGGTAIERSQTYADRDPISGLGGGEYAFGTDGWFDDSDERVGFCARFELEADELELTPTGEVTKTKWDDGVLVARSTRGDPESDHSRLGAYELERVDDDVEGTPMITETVLRNDQLRDVIALAREHDADRVRLEEYDGTYPIFGSREDGHYEYDGETYEISTRELEEGE
;
A
#
# COMPACT_ATOMS: atom_id res chain seq x y z
N MET A 1 -19.65 -52.75 -7.94
CA MET A 1 -19.97 -53.71 -9.03
C MET A 1 -21.35 -53.36 -9.58
N VAL A 2 -21.45 -52.87 -10.80
CA VAL A 2 -22.29 -53.37 -11.92
C VAL A 2 -22.21 -52.31 -13.03
N ARG A 3 -22.02 -52.87 -14.23
CA ARG A 3 -21.61 -52.26 -15.50
C ARG A 3 -22.73 -51.47 -16.21
N PRO A 4 -22.36 -50.68 -17.24
CA PRO A 4 -23.25 -49.83 -18.00
C PRO A 4 -24.07 -50.61 -19.04
N SER A 5 -25.20 -50.02 -19.44
CA SER A 5 -26.11 -50.53 -20.47
C SER A 5 -25.74 -49.96 -21.85
N ARG A 6 -25.47 -50.86 -22.79
CA ARG A 6 -25.33 -50.61 -24.24
C ARG A 6 -26.71 -50.44 -24.87
N ARG A 7 -26.84 -49.59 -25.88
CA ARG A 7 -27.63 -49.89 -27.09
C ARG A 7 -27.02 -49.23 -28.33
N SER A 8 -26.66 -50.10 -29.27
CA SER A 8 -26.23 -49.84 -30.64
C SER A 8 -27.43 -49.58 -31.56
N LEU A 9 -27.17 -48.98 -32.73
CA LEU A 9 -27.64 -49.32 -34.11
C LEU A 9 -27.26 -48.12 -35.02
N LEU A 10 -26.27 -48.19 -35.93
CA LEU A 10 -26.31 -48.71 -37.32
C LEU A 10 -27.60 -48.27 -38.05
N ALA A 11 -27.62 -47.74 -39.28
CA ALA A 11 -26.65 -47.43 -40.33
C ALA A 11 -27.43 -46.64 -41.41
N LEU A 12 -26.78 -45.86 -42.28
CA LEU A 12 -27.05 -45.93 -43.72
C LEU A 12 -26.05 -45.09 -44.53
N ALA A 13 -25.56 -45.76 -45.56
CA ALA A 13 -24.61 -45.29 -46.55
C ALA A 13 -25.30 -44.44 -47.63
N GLY A 14 -24.47 -43.66 -48.35
CA GLY A 14 -24.65 -43.52 -49.79
C GLY A 14 -24.50 -42.10 -50.33
N SER A 15 -23.32 -41.79 -50.85
CA SER A 15 -23.10 -41.52 -52.29
C SER A 15 -22.05 -40.44 -52.56
N THR A 16 -21.05 -40.89 -53.31
CA THR A 16 -19.98 -40.21 -54.05
C THR A 16 -20.37 -38.94 -54.81
N VAL A 17 -19.47 -37.94 -54.77
CA VAL A 17 -19.14 -37.09 -55.94
C VAL A 17 -17.62 -36.91 -56.01
N VAL A 18 -17.09 -37.07 -57.22
CA VAL A 18 -15.68 -37.05 -57.62
C VAL A 18 -15.34 -35.67 -58.19
N THR A 19 -14.13 -35.19 -57.85
CA THR A 19 -13.28 -34.19 -58.52
C THR A 19 -13.79 -32.76 -58.75
N ALA A 20 -13.05 -31.78 -58.23
CA ALA A 20 -12.30 -30.82 -59.05
C ALA A 20 -11.27 -30.07 -58.18
N THR A 21 -9.99 -30.32 -58.44
CA THR A 21 -8.88 -29.44 -58.07
C THR A 21 -8.99 -28.14 -58.86
N THR A 22 -9.22 -27.03 -58.17
CA THR A 22 -8.85 -25.69 -58.63
C THR A 22 -8.08 -25.03 -57.50
N ALA A 23 -6.76 -24.99 -57.67
CA ALA A 23 -5.87 -24.15 -56.89
C ALA A 23 -6.25 -22.70 -57.20
N VAL A 24 -6.97 -22.06 -56.30
CA VAL A 24 -7.08 -20.60 -56.27
C VAL A 24 -5.92 -20.13 -55.42
N ALA A 25 -4.86 -19.69 -56.09
CA ALA A 25 -3.85 -18.81 -55.51
C ALA A 25 -4.51 -17.47 -55.21
N GLY A 26 -5.29 -17.43 -54.13
CA GLY A 26 -5.79 -16.21 -53.52
C GLY A 26 -4.76 -15.77 -52.50
N CYS A 27 -4.21 -14.58 -52.71
CA CYS A 27 -3.23 -13.93 -51.86
C CYS A 27 -3.57 -14.13 -50.36
N LEU A 28 -2.84 -15.03 -49.71
CA LEU A 28 -2.56 -14.88 -48.30
C LEU A 28 -1.69 -13.63 -48.22
N SER A 29 -2.34 -12.46 -48.15
CA SER A 29 -1.79 -11.36 -47.39
C SER A 29 -1.56 -11.96 -46.02
N ARG A 30 -0.31 -12.36 -45.79
CA ARG A 30 0.27 -12.60 -44.49
C ARG A 30 -0.14 -11.38 -43.69
N VAL A 31 -1.20 -11.52 -42.90
CA VAL A 31 -1.33 -10.71 -41.71
C VAL A 31 -0.01 -11.01 -41.02
N GLU A 32 0.88 -10.03 -41.03
CA GLU A 32 1.95 -9.95 -40.05
C GLU A 32 1.20 -9.97 -38.73
N ASP A 33 1.01 -11.18 -38.24
CA ASP A 33 0.65 -11.48 -36.87
C ASP A 33 1.77 -10.79 -36.10
N ALA A 34 1.48 -9.57 -35.64
CA ALA A 34 2.34 -8.84 -34.75
C ALA A 34 2.63 -9.82 -33.64
N THR A 35 3.84 -10.39 -33.70
CA THR A 35 4.23 -11.46 -32.81
C THR A 35 4.32 -10.76 -31.46
N ARG A 36 3.25 -10.85 -30.67
CA ARG A 36 3.25 -10.46 -29.26
C ARG A 36 4.55 -11.00 -28.70
N GLY A 37 5.42 -10.09 -28.27
CA GLY A 37 6.85 -10.31 -28.13
C GLY A 37 7.16 -11.67 -27.52
N GLN A 38 7.94 -12.47 -28.22
CA GLN A 38 8.53 -13.65 -27.63
C GLN A 38 9.70 -13.14 -26.78
N PHE A 39 9.41 -12.72 -25.55
CA PHE A 39 10.40 -12.22 -24.60
C PHE A 39 11.28 -13.38 -24.12
N GLU A 40 12.35 -13.69 -24.85
CA GLU A 40 13.29 -14.79 -24.50
C GLU A 40 13.95 -14.55 -23.14
N ASN A 41 14.25 -13.28 -22.82
CA ASN A 41 14.58 -12.81 -21.48
C ASN A 41 13.65 -11.63 -21.14
N PRO A 42 12.74 -11.76 -20.14
CA PRO A 42 11.77 -10.72 -19.85
C PRO A 42 12.37 -9.43 -19.29
N THR A 43 13.60 -9.44 -18.78
CA THR A 43 14.23 -8.22 -18.25
C THR A 43 14.86 -7.34 -19.34
N ASP A 44 15.18 -7.89 -20.53
CA ASP A 44 15.84 -7.16 -21.62
C ASP A 44 15.02 -5.97 -22.16
N SER A 45 13.70 -6.01 -21.97
CA SER A 45 12.76 -4.98 -22.43
C SER A 45 12.28 -4.07 -21.29
N LEU A 46 12.77 -4.24 -20.06
CA LEU A 46 12.32 -3.45 -18.92
C LEU A 46 13.10 -2.13 -18.83
N PRO A 47 12.41 -1.02 -18.47
CA PRO A 47 13.07 0.24 -18.18
C PRO A 47 13.91 0.13 -16.89
N SER A 48 15.13 0.65 -16.93
CA SER A 48 15.99 0.74 -15.74
C SER A 48 15.32 1.61 -14.68
N ALA A 49 15.50 1.29 -13.40
CA ALA A 49 14.82 2.02 -12.33
C ALA A 49 15.04 3.55 -12.37
N GLY A 50 16.25 3.98 -12.75
CA GLY A 50 16.60 5.40 -12.85
C GLY A 50 15.92 6.17 -13.99
N GLU A 51 15.32 5.50 -14.98
CA GLU A 51 14.61 6.17 -16.08
C GLU A 51 13.28 6.79 -15.62
N ASN A 52 12.71 6.26 -14.54
CA ASN A 52 11.44 6.71 -13.94
C ASN A 52 11.64 7.51 -12.64
N ALA A 53 12.82 8.09 -12.44
CA ALA A 53 13.14 8.85 -11.24
C ALA A 53 12.15 10.02 -11.03
N GLY A 54 11.46 10.01 -9.88
CA GLY A 54 10.54 11.06 -9.45
C GLY A 54 9.10 10.93 -9.96
N SER A 55 8.80 10.07 -10.94
CA SER A 55 7.42 9.75 -11.33
C SER A 55 6.79 8.69 -10.42
N CYS A 56 7.62 7.86 -9.78
CA CYS A 56 7.21 6.83 -8.85
C CYS A 56 8.11 6.81 -7.61
N PRO A 57 7.66 6.24 -6.49
CA PRO A 57 8.51 6.05 -5.33
C PRO A 57 9.70 5.13 -5.65
N ASP A 58 10.83 5.37 -4.98
CA ASP A 58 11.98 4.47 -5.07
C ASP A 58 11.67 3.17 -4.31
N TYR A 59 11.80 2.04 -5.01
CA TYR A 59 11.52 0.73 -4.45
C TYR A 59 12.77 -0.10 -4.13
N ASP A 60 13.97 0.45 -4.35
CA ASP A 60 15.26 -0.25 -4.25
C ASP A 60 15.27 -1.53 -5.11
N VAL A 61 15.06 -1.32 -6.41
CA VAL A 61 14.94 -2.37 -7.45
C VAL A 61 15.83 -2.05 -8.64
N ASP A 62 16.20 -3.07 -9.42
CA ASP A 62 17.02 -2.90 -10.62
C ASP A 62 16.21 -2.28 -11.77
N TRP A 63 14.93 -2.68 -11.88
CA TRP A 63 14.01 -2.28 -12.94
C TRP A 63 12.72 -1.72 -12.34
N LEU A 64 12.20 -0.62 -12.89
CA LEU A 64 10.96 0.01 -12.41
C LEU A 64 9.98 0.26 -13.55
N VAL A 65 8.89 -0.50 -13.57
CA VAL A 65 7.82 -0.36 -14.56
C VAL A 65 6.76 0.60 -14.04
N ALA A 66 6.83 1.86 -14.47
CA ALA A 66 5.80 2.87 -14.22
C ALA A 66 4.73 2.81 -15.33
N TYR A 67 3.50 2.39 -15.01
CA TYR A 67 2.47 2.08 -16.03
C TYR A 67 2.20 3.22 -17.01
N ARG A 68 2.18 4.47 -16.53
CA ARG A 68 1.93 5.65 -17.38
C ARG A 68 3.06 5.98 -18.36
N GLU A 69 4.24 5.42 -18.16
CA GLU A 69 5.46 5.75 -18.92
C GLU A 69 5.89 4.62 -19.87
N ILE A 70 5.09 3.56 -19.97
CA ILE A 70 5.35 2.40 -20.83
C ILE A 70 4.23 2.19 -21.85
N ASP A 71 4.53 1.44 -22.91
CA ASP A 71 3.52 0.81 -23.76
C ASP A 71 3.28 -0.63 -23.26
N PRO A 72 2.08 -0.96 -22.73
CA PRO A 72 1.77 -2.31 -22.25
C PRO A 72 1.90 -3.42 -23.30
N ASP A 73 1.84 -3.10 -24.60
CA ASP A 73 2.05 -4.09 -25.67
C ASP A 73 3.55 -4.38 -25.92
N GLU A 74 4.45 -3.52 -25.43
CA GLU A 74 5.92 -3.65 -25.58
C GLU A 74 6.63 -4.14 -24.31
N VAL A 75 5.94 -4.17 -23.16
CA VAL A 75 6.49 -4.58 -21.86
C VAL A 75 5.95 -5.96 -21.41
N PRO A 76 6.82 -6.90 -20.98
CA PRO A 76 6.40 -8.28 -20.67
C PRO A 76 5.59 -8.44 -19.39
N ILE A 77 5.67 -7.48 -18.46
CA ILE A 77 4.95 -7.52 -17.20
C ILE A 77 4.67 -6.10 -16.73
N TYR A 78 3.45 -5.82 -16.29
CA TYR A 78 3.06 -4.48 -15.87
C TYR A 78 1.90 -4.50 -14.87
N LEU A 79 1.77 -3.43 -14.10
CA LEU A 79 0.71 -3.21 -13.11
C LEU A 79 -0.26 -2.16 -13.64
N GLU A 80 -1.45 -2.59 -14.03
CA GLU A 80 -2.46 -1.74 -14.66
C GLU A 80 -3.52 -1.31 -13.64
N PRO A 81 -3.74 0.00 -13.43
CA PRO A 81 -4.91 0.49 -12.71
C PRO A 81 -6.16 0.46 -13.60
N SER A 82 -7.33 0.18 -13.03
CA SER A 82 -8.61 0.18 -13.75
C SER A 82 -9.12 1.58 -14.11
N THR A 83 -8.61 2.61 -13.44
CA THR A 83 -8.93 4.03 -13.62
C THR A 83 -7.76 4.87 -13.09
N ASP A 84 -7.62 6.10 -13.58
CA ASP A 84 -6.59 7.04 -13.13
C ASP A 84 -7.02 7.90 -11.92
N SER A 85 -8.31 7.91 -11.59
CA SER A 85 -8.85 8.58 -10.41
C SER A 85 -10.05 7.85 -9.83
N ILE A 86 -10.27 8.04 -8.52
CA ILE A 86 -11.44 7.60 -7.77
C ILE A 86 -11.88 8.70 -6.79
N GLY A 87 -13.17 8.82 -6.54
CA GLY A 87 -13.71 9.59 -5.42
C GLY A 87 -13.78 8.78 -4.12
N GLU A 88 -14.21 9.44 -3.04
CA GLU A 88 -14.55 8.75 -1.79
C GLU A 88 -15.62 7.68 -2.03
N THR A 89 -15.49 6.49 -1.42
CA THR A 89 -16.34 5.29 -1.60
C THR A 89 -16.24 4.56 -2.94
N GLU A 90 -15.54 5.11 -3.93
CA GLU A 90 -15.25 4.39 -5.17
C GLU A 90 -14.11 3.38 -4.97
N ARG A 91 -14.06 2.37 -5.85
CA ARG A 91 -13.06 1.30 -5.82
C ARG A 91 -12.20 1.34 -7.09
N ILE A 92 -10.89 1.25 -6.89
CA ILE A 92 -9.91 1.00 -7.95
C ILE A 92 -9.42 -0.44 -7.87
N THR A 93 -9.15 -1.04 -9.03
CA THR A 93 -8.49 -2.34 -9.16
C THR A 93 -7.12 -2.15 -9.79
N PHE A 94 -6.10 -2.80 -9.24
CA PHE A 94 -4.76 -2.86 -9.81
C PHE A 94 -4.48 -4.30 -10.25
N SER A 95 -4.20 -4.53 -11.53
CA SER A 95 -3.96 -5.86 -12.08
C SER A 95 -2.49 -5.99 -12.49
N LEU A 96 -1.71 -6.81 -11.78
CA LEU A 96 -0.37 -7.22 -12.23
C LEU A 96 -0.55 -8.31 -13.28
N ARG A 97 -0.14 -8.06 -14.52
CA ARG A 97 -0.28 -8.96 -15.65
C ARG A 97 1.08 -9.44 -16.12
N ASN A 98 1.29 -10.76 -16.13
CA ASN A 98 2.50 -11.37 -16.67
C ASN A 98 2.26 -11.80 -18.13
N GLU A 99 2.59 -10.94 -19.08
CA GLU A 99 2.51 -11.21 -20.52
C GLU A 99 3.79 -11.86 -21.08
N SER A 100 4.72 -12.26 -20.20
CA SER A 100 5.95 -12.95 -20.59
C SER A 100 5.73 -14.45 -20.79
N SER A 101 6.82 -15.17 -21.11
CA SER A 101 6.87 -16.64 -21.07
C SER A 101 7.50 -17.22 -19.80
N SER A 102 7.88 -16.37 -18.84
CA SER A 102 8.59 -16.74 -17.61
C SER A 102 7.69 -16.57 -16.39
N GLU A 103 7.89 -17.40 -15.38
CA GLU A 103 7.21 -17.27 -14.08
C GLU A 103 7.77 -16.07 -13.30
N PHE A 104 6.88 -15.31 -12.68
CA PHE A 104 7.23 -14.16 -11.85
C PHE A 104 6.91 -14.43 -10.39
N SER A 105 7.93 -14.40 -9.54
CA SER A 105 7.84 -14.59 -8.10
C SER A 105 7.56 -13.24 -7.41
N HIS A 106 6.47 -13.14 -6.65
CA HIS A 106 6.11 -11.91 -5.92
C HIS A 106 5.35 -12.23 -4.62
N ASN A 107 5.36 -11.30 -3.66
CA ASN A 107 4.54 -11.44 -2.46
C ASN A 107 3.28 -10.58 -2.57
N GLN A 108 2.10 -11.22 -2.60
CA GLN A 108 0.80 -10.55 -2.74
C GLN A 108 0.48 -9.62 -1.56
N SER A 109 1.04 -9.88 -0.38
CA SER A 109 0.97 -9.02 0.80
C SER A 109 2.00 -7.89 0.80
N ASN A 110 3.01 -7.94 -0.08
CA ASN A 110 4.00 -6.88 -0.28
C ASN A 110 3.55 -5.90 -1.39
N TRP A 111 2.29 -5.47 -1.32
CA TRP A 111 1.85 -4.28 -2.04
C TRP A 111 2.47 -3.05 -1.38
N ARG A 112 2.38 -1.88 -2.01
CA ARG A 112 2.89 -0.63 -1.48
C ARG A 112 1.95 0.50 -1.85
N LEU A 113 1.62 1.37 -0.91
CA LEU A 113 0.87 2.59 -1.16
C LEU A 113 1.69 3.77 -0.67
N HIS A 114 1.83 4.77 -1.54
CA HIS A 114 2.48 6.03 -1.22
C HIS A 114 1.58 7.20 -1.59
N LYS A 115 1.68 8.30 -0.84
CA LYS A 115 1.11 9.60 -1.22
C LYS A 115 2.22 10.54 -1.67
N ARG A 116 1.94 11.38 -2.66
CA ARG A 116 2.84 12.46 -3.07
C ARG A 116 2.46 13.76 -2.37
N VAL A 117 3.42 14.38 -1.71
CA VAL A 117 3.28 15.71 -1.09
C VAL A 117 4.54 16.51 -1.38
N ASP A 118 4.39 17.74 -1.88
CA ASP A 118 5.48 18.64 -2.26
C ASP A 118 6.56 18.02 -3.17
N GLY A 119 6.13 17.09 -4.02
CA GLY A 119 6.98 16.40 -4.98
C GLY A 119 7.66 15.13 -4.46
N GLU A 120 7.56 14.84 -3.15
CA GLU A 120 8.13 13.68 -2.48
C GLU A 120 7.09 12.59 -2.23
N TRP A 121 7.55 11.34 -2.12
CA TRP A 121 6.69 10.17 -1.90
C TRP A 121 6.79 9.66 -0.47
N TYR A 122 5.66 9.61 0.22
CA TYR A 122 5.53 9.14 1.60
C TYR A 122 4.90 7.76 1.63
N PHE A 123 5.58 6.79 2.23
CA PHE A 123 5.07 5.42 2.38
C PHE A 123 3.94 5.36 3.42
N LEU A 124 2.83 4.74 3.05
CA LEU A 124 1.64 4.63 3.89
C LEU A 124 1.32 3.20 4.34
N ALA A 125 1.49 2.22 3.46
CA ALA A 125 1.09 0.84 3.74
C ALA A 125 1.72 -0.15 2.76
N PRO A 126 1.81 -1.45 3.13
CA PRO A 126 1.48 -2.05 4.42
C PRO A 126 2.66 -1.99 5.40
N HIS A 127 2.38 -1.95 6.70
CA HIS A 127 3.44 -1.96 7.72
C HIS A 127 3.96 -3.36 8.07
N ASP A 128 3.19 -4.40 7.74
CA ASP A 128 3.53 -5.79 7.96
C ASP A 128 3.33 -6.61 6.69
N VAL A 129 4.34 -7.41 6.34
CA VAL A 129 4.31 -8.27 5.17
C VAL A 129 4.40 -9.73 5.63
N ILE A 130 3.32 -10.49 5.46
CA ILE A 130 3.36 -11.94 5.70
C ILE A 130 3.88 -12.66 4.46
N LEU A 131 4.63 -13.73 4.70
CA LEU A 131 4.88 -14.82 3.78
C LEU A 131 3.60 -15.67 3.56
N PRO A 132 3.44 -16.39 2.43
CA PRO A 132 4.48 -16.83 1.52
C PRO A 132 4.70 -15.93 0.30
N LEU A 133 5.80 -16.23 -0.39
CA LEU A 133 5.99 -15.84 -1.78
C LEU A 133 4.98 -16.60 -2.66
N HIS A 134 4.47 -15.93 -3.68
CA HIS A 134 3.55 -16.46 -4.68
C HIS A 134 4.17 -16.40 -6.07
N SER A 135 3.76 -17.33 -6.92
CA SER A 135 4.13 -17.34 -8.34
C SER A 135 2.99 -16.79 -9.18
N LEU A 136 3.32 -15.95 -10.15
CA LEU A 136 2.44 -15.48 -11.20
C LEU A 136 2.88 -16.11 -12.53
N LEU A 137 2.12 -17.10 -13.00
CA LEU A 137 2.50 -17.88 -14.17
C LEU A 137 2.43 -17.05 -15.47
N PRO A 138 3.06 -17.52 -16.55
CA PRO A 138 2.92 -16.90 -17.86
C PRO A 138 1.46 -16.74 -18.27
N ARG A 139 1.10 -15.54 -18.74
CA ARG A 139 -0.25 -15.13 -19.15
C ARG A 139 -1.31 -15.11 -18.04
N GLU A 140 -0.87 -15.14 -16.78
CA GLU A 140 -1.77 -14.93 -15.63
C GLU A 140 -1.72 -13.49 -15.12
N SER A 141 -2.72 -13.16 -14.29
CA SER A 141 -2.82 -11.87 -13.63
C SER A 141 -3.26 -12.02 -12.18
N HIS A 142 -2.81 -11.11 -11.32
CA HIS A 142 -3.28 -10.98 -9.94
C HIS A 142 -3.84 -9.58 -9.71
N GLU A 143 -4.91 -9.49 -8.91
CA GLU A 143 -5.62 -8.24 -8.69
C GLU A 143 -5.57 -7.77 -7.22
N TRP A 144 -5.28 -6.49 -7.06
CA TRP A 144 -5.55 -5.73 -5.85
C TRP A 144 -6.79 -4.87 -6.02
N HIS A 145 -7.58 -4.76 -4.97
CA HIS A 145 -8.70 -3.83 -4.89
C HIS A 145 -8.41 -2.88 -3.75
N LEU A 146 -8.76 -1.61 -3.94
CA LEU A 146 -8.63 -0.57 -2.94
C LEU A 146 -9.86 0.33 -3.03
N SER A 147 -10.48 0.60 -1.89
CA SER A 147 -11.45 1.67 -1.70
C SER A 147 -11.09 2.44 -0.44
N VAL A 148 -11.57 3.67 -0.31
CA VAL A 148 -11.29 4.53 0.84
C VAL A 148 -12.52 4.65 1.72
N ASP A 149 -12.31 4.47 3.03
CA ASP A 149 -13.34 4.68 4.05
C ASP A 149 -12.77 5.48 5.21
N ASN A 150 -13.10 6.77 5.26
CA ASN A 150 -12.69 7.70 6.31
C ASN A 150 -13.77 7.86 7.40
N ASP A 151 -14.84 7.04 7.42
CA ASP A 151 -15.92 7.19 8.39
C ASP A 151 -15.39 7.14 9.82
N GLY A 152 -15.73 8.17 10.60
CA GLY A 152 -15.28 8.34 11.97
C GLY A 152 -13.83 8.80 12.17
N VAL A 153 -12.93 8.78 11.16
CA VAL A 153 -11.52 9.16 11.33
C VAL A 153 -11.40 10.63 11.78
N GLU A 154 -12.09 11.54 11.10
CA GLU A 154 -12.16 12.96 11.49
C GLU A 154 -12.81 13.16 12.86
N GLY A 155 -13.75 12.28 13.22
CA GLY A 155 -14.41 12.22 14.52
C GLY A 155 -13.56 11.65 15.65
N GLY A 156 -12.27 11.39 15.42
CA GLY A 156 -11.34 10.88 16.43
C GLY A 156 -11.29 9.35 16.52
N THR A 157 -11.92 8.62 15.59
CA THR A 157 -11.75 7.16 15.54
C THR A 157 -10.31 6.83 15.15
N ALA A 158 -9.69 5.94 15.92
CA ALA A 158 -8.35 5.42 15.63
C ALA A 158 -8.36 4.62 14.32
N ILE A 159 -7.28 4.73 13.55
CA ILE A 159 -7.09 3.87 12.39
C ILE A 159 -6.58 2.53 12.91
N GLU A 160 -7.42 1.49 12.83
CA GLU A 160 -7.01 0.18 13.28
C GLU A 160 -5.72 -0.24 12.57
N ARG A 161 -4.68 -0.56 13.35
CA ARG A 161 -3.57 -1.38 12.86
C ARG A 161 -4.18 -2.73 12.51
N SER A 162 -4.44 -2.94 11.22
CA SER A 162 -5.17 -4.10 10.72
C SER A 162 -4.77 -5.38 11.44
N GLN A 163 -5.73 -6.00 12.14
CA GLN A 163 -5.52 -7.30 12.79
C GLN A 163 -5.41 -8.44 11.77
N THR A 164 -5.81 -8.18 10.53
CA THR A 164 -5.74 -9.10 9.39
C THR A 164 -4.95 -8.45 8.26
N TYR A 165 -3.65 -8.76 8.26
CA TYR A 165 -2.55 -8.50 7.33
C TYR A 165 -2.82 -8.48 5.79
N ALA A 166 -4.05 -8.73 5.35
CA ALA A 166 -4.51 -8.70 3.96
C ALA A 166 -5.54 -7.59 3.65
N ASP A 167 -6.07 -6.90 4.68
CA ASP A 167 -7.14 -5.93 4.50
C ASP A 167 -6.57 -4.58 4.00
N ARG A 168 -6.69 -4.42 2.69
CA ARG A 168 -6.34 -3.24 1.87
C ARG A 168 -7.59 -2.47 1.40
N ASP A 169 -8.77 -3.00 1.71
CA ASP A 169 -10.05 -2.58 1.15
C ASP A 169 -11.20 -2.79 2.17
N PRO A 170 -11.77 -1.72 2.75
CA PRO A 170 -11.34 -0.33 2.57
C PRO A 170 -10.04 -0.02 3.33
N ILE A 171 -9.33 1.01 2.90
CA ILE A 171 -8.26 1.65 3.66
C ILE A 171 -8.76 2.97 4.24
N SER A 172 -8.52 3.20 5.52
CA SER A 172 -8.90 4.42 6.22
C SER A 172 -7.74 5.40 6.35
N GLY A 173 -8.08 6.68 6.51
CA GLY A 173 -7.14 7.77 6.73
C GLY A 173 -6.32 8.07 5.49
N LEU A 174 -6.98 8.20 4.33
CA LEU A 174 -6.40 8.77 3.12
C LEU A 174 -7.13 10.06 2.75
N GLY A 175 -6.39 11.17 2.60
CA GLY A 175 -6.93 12.44 2.10
C GLY A 175 -6.73 12.60 0.60
N GLY A 176 -7.34 13.62 -0.01
CA GLY A 176 -7.18 13.92 -1.43
C GLY A 176 -5.71 14.06 -1.86
N GLY A 177 -5.44 13.73 -3.14
CA GLY A 177 -4.14 13.94 -3.77
C GLY A 177 -3.66 12.79 -4.67
N GLU A 178 -2.39 12.89 -5.08
CA GLU A 178 -1.73 11.92 -5.95
C GLU A 178 -1.15 10.75 -5.13
N TYR A 179 -1.47 9.53 -5.54
CA TYR A 179 -1.00 8.29 -4.93
C TYR A 179 -0.28 7.40 -5.92
N ALA A 180 0.57 6.51 -5.41
CA ALA A 180 1.19 5.43 -6.15
C ALA A 180 0.94 4.09 -5.45
N PHE A 181 0.29 3.18 -6.16
CA PHE A 181 0.18 1.78 -5.77
C PHE A 181 1.26 0.97 -6.47
N GLY A 182 1.93 0.09 -5.74
CA GLY A 182 3.03 -0.69 -6.28
C GLY A 182 3.21 -2.05 -5.64
N THR A 183 4.14 -2.81 -6.20
CA THR A 183 4.62 -4.08 -5.67
C THR A 183 5.96 -4.39 -6.34
N ASP A 184 6.62 -5.46 -5.91
CA ASP A 184 7.88 -5.90 -6.50
C ASP A 184 8.01 -7.43 -6.45
N GLY A 185 8.96 -7.93 -7.24
CA GLY A 185 9.29 -9.34 -7.33
C GLY A 185 10.47 -9.57 -8.26
N TRP A 186 10.63 -10.80 -8.75
CA TRP A 186 11.68 -11.18 -9.69
C TRP A 186 11.22 -12.36 -10.56
N PHE A 187 11.85 -12.54 -11.72
CA PHE A 187 11.62 -13.72 -12.57
C PHE A 187 12.46 -14.90 -12.08
N ASP A 188 11.97 -16.13 -12.20
CA ASP A 188 12.64 -17.33 -11.65
C ASP A 188 14.08 -17.56 -12.14
N ASP A 189 14.42 -17.05 -13.33
CA ASP A 189 15.75 -17.18 -13.94
C ASP A 189 16.65 -15.93 -13.73
N SER A 190 16.23 -14.97 -12.89
CA SER A 190 17.00 -13.75 -12.59
C SER A 190 16.96 -13.39 -11.10
N ASP A 191 18.09 -12.91 -10.58
CA ASP A 191 18.18 -12.32 -9.24
C ASP A 191 17.84 -10.80 -9.26
N GLU A 192 17.59 -10.22 -10.44
CA GLU A 192 17.25 -8.81 -10.60
C GLU A 192 15.81 -8.53 -10.14
N ARG A 193 15.63 -7.52 -9.30
CA ARG A 193 14.32 -7.12 -8.79
C ARG A 193 13.62 -6.19 -9.77
N VAL A 194 12.34 -6.45 -9.95
CA VAL A 194 11.44 -5.63 -10.76
C VAL A 194 10.38 -5.03 -9.86
N GLY A 195 10.32 -3.71 -9.80
CA GLY A 195 9.26 -2.95 -9.15
C GLY A 195 8.20 -2.49 -10.16
N PHE A 196 6.97 -2.33 -9.68
CA PHE A 196 5.84 -1.85 -10.46
C PHE A 196 5.16 -0.71 -9.76
N CYS A 197 4.77 0.29 -10.52
CA CYS A 197 4.11 1.48 -10.02
C CYS A 197 2.94 1.88 -10.93
N ALA A 198 1.77 2.03 -10.32
CA ALA A 198 0.56 2.57 -10.92
C ALA A 198 0.11 3.79 -10.11
N ARG A 199 0.09 4.96 -10.73
CA ARG A 199 -0.36 6.20 -10.11
C ARG A 199 -1.87 6.38 -10.26
N PHE A 200 -2.51 6.96 -9.26
CA PHE A 200 -3.91 7.36 -9.31
C PHE A 200 -4.15 8.61 -8.45
N GLU A 201 -5.24 9.31 -8.72
CA GLU A 201 -5.70 10.46 -7.91
C GLU A 201 -6.86 10.04 -7.01
N LEU A 202 -6.83 10.46 -5.74
CA LEU A 202 -7.99 10.40 -4.86
C LEU A 202 -8.68 11.78 -4.84
N GLU A 203 -9.87 11.84 -5.40
CA GLU A 203 -10.72 13.04 -5.44
C GLU A 203 -11.51 13.13 -4.12
N ALA A 204 -10.83 13.58 -3.07
CA ALA A 204 -11.38 13.79 -1.73
C ALA A 204 -10.83 15.10 -1.14
N ASP A 205 -11.39 15.53 -0.01
CA ASP A 205 -10.81 16.62 0.77
C ASP A 205 -9.51 16.16 1.45
N GLU A 206 -8.64 17.11 1.80
CA GLU A 206 -7.48 16.83 2.65
C GLU A 206 -7.94 16.41 4.05
N LEU A 207 -7.20 15.51 4.68
CA LEU A 207 -7.54 15.09 6.05
C LEU A 207 -7.16 16.16 7.07
N GLU A 208 -8.06 16.38 8.01
CA GLU A 208 -7.77 17.16 9.21
C GLU A 208 -7.08 16.28 10.26
N LEU A 209 -6.05 16.83 10.91
CA LEU A 209 -5.43 16.19 12.07
C LEU A 209 -6.22 16.55 13.34
N THR A 210 -6.97 15.59 13.86
CA THR A 210 -7.72 15.72 15.12
C THR A 210 -7.20 14.74 16.17
N PRO A 211 -7.28 15.03 17.48
CA PRO A 211 -7.03 14.03 18.51
C PRO A 211 -8.02 12.86 18.40
N THR A 212 -7.60 11.69 18.85
CA THR A 212 -8.47 10.53 19.00
C THR A 212 -9.52 10.76 20.10
N GLY A 213 -10.64 10.05 20.01
CA GLY A 213 -11.70 10.06 21.02
C GLY A 213 -11.31 9.42 22.37
N GLU A 214 -10.11 8.84 22.45
CA GLU A 214 -9.57 8.22 23.67
C GLU A 214 -8.96 9.26 24.63
N VAL A 215 -8.62 10.46 24.14
CA VAL A 215 -8.19 11.56 25.01
C VAL A 215 -9.41 12.13 25.74
N THR A 216 -9.52 11.84 27.04
CA THR A 216 -10.73 12.21 27.82
C THR A 216 -10.56 13.46 28.66
N LYS A 217 -9.32 13.86 28.96
CA LYS A 217 -9.00 15.01 29.81
C LYS A 217 -7.71 15.67 29.39
N THR A 218 -7.70 16.99 29.42
CA THR A 218 -6.51 17.83 29.29
C THR A 218 -6.43 18.80 30.45
N LYS A 219 -5.22 19.06 30.96
CA LYS A 219 -4.94 20.09 31.97
C LYS A 219 -3.56 20.70 31.72
N TRP A 220 -3.38 21.95 32.08
CA TRP A 220 -2.06 22.56 32.15
C TRP A 220 -1.40 22.28 33.50
N ASP A 221 -0.13 21.90 33.48
CA ASP A 221 0.69 21.64 34.67
C ASP A 221 2.11 22.16 34.43
N ASP A 222 2.54 23.20 35.15
CA ASP A 222 3.85 23.83 35.03
C ASP A 222 4.35 24.09 33.58
N GLY A 223 3.45 24.52 32.71
CA GLY A 223 3.75 24.84 31.30
C GLY A 223 3.74 23.64 30.35
N VAL A 224 3.33 22.46 30.83
CA VAL A 224 3.11 21.25 30.03
C VAL A 224 1.61 21.00 29.92
N LEU A 225 1.13 20.70 28.72
CA LEU A 225 -0.22 20.21 28.52
C LEU A 225 -0.27 18.71 28.81
N VAL A 226 -0.86 18.34 29.94
CA VAL A 226 -1.03 16.94 30.35
C VAL A 226 -2.38 16.42 29.85
N ALA A 227 -2.34 15.37 29.04
CA ALA A 227 -3.50 14.68 28.49
C ALA A 227 -3.63 13.27 29.08
N ARG A 228 -4.86 12.79 29.26
CA ARG A 228 -5.14 11.41 29.72
C ARG A 228 -5.94 10.63 28.70
N SER A 229 -5.40 9.49 28.31
CA SER A 229 -6.04 8.54 27.41
C SER A 229 -6.80 7.45 28.17
N THR A 230 -7.85 6.91 27.56
CA THR A 230 -8.50 5.67 28.01
C THR A 230 -7.88 4.41 27.42
N ARG A 231 -6.86 4.52 26.56
CA ARG A 231 -6.14 3.37 26.03
C ARG A 231 -5.38 2.61 27.12
N GLY A 232 -5.30 1.29 26.91
CA GLY A 232 -4.73 0.32 27.85
C GLY A 232 -5.73 -0.19 28.88
N ASP A 233 -5.26 -1.08 29.74
CA ASP A 233 -6.06 -1.65 30.83
C ASP A 233 -5.39 -1.34 32.18
N PRO A 234 -5.93 -0.40 32.99
CA PRO A 234 -5.38 -0.06 34.30
C PRO A 234 -5.52 -1.19 35.33
N GLU A 235 -6.41 -2.15 35.11
CA GLU A 235 -6.64 -3.28 36.02
C GLU A 235 -5.77 -4.51 35.65
N SER A 236 -5.02 -4.43 34.54
CA SER A 236 -4.15 -5.51 34.09
C SER A 236 -2.77 -5.41 34.74
N ASP A 237 -2.35 -6.50 35.40
CA ASP A 237 -0.98 -6.65 35.96
C ASP A 237 0.13 -6.59 34.89
N HIS A 238 -0.23 -6.60 33.61
CA HIS A 238 0.70 -6.51 32.49
C HIS A 238 0.78 -5.10 31.89
N SER A 239 -0.09 -4.18 32.30
CA SER A 239 -0.07 -2.79 31.83
C SER A 239 0.61 -1.90 32.85
N ARG A 240 1.27 -0.85 32.36
CA ARG A 240 1.93 0.15 33.20
C ARG A 240 1.54 1.53 32.71
N LEU A 241 1.40 2.47 33.64
CA LEU A 241 1.17 3.86 33.28
C LEU A 241 2.46 4.42 32.67
N GLY A 242 2.36 4.94 31.45
CA GLY A 242 3.46 5.58 30.74
C GLY A 242 3.13 7.03 30.40
N ALA A 243 4.18 7.78 30.09
CA ALA A 243 4.13 9.10 29.50
C ALA A 243 4.72 9.04 28.10
N TYR A 244 3.94 9.48 27.12
CA TYR A 244 4.38 9.79 25.77
C TYR A 244 4.50 11.31 25.66
N GLU A 245 5.72 11.81 25.62
CA GLU A 245 6.05 13.23 25.79
C GLU A 245 6.51 13.82 24.46
N LEU A 246 5.86 14.91 24.05
CA LEU A 246 6.22 15.73 22.91
C LEU A 246 6.83 17.04 23.41
N GLU A 247 7.94 17.44 22.82
CA GLU A 247 8.56 18.75 22.96
C GLU A 247 8.83 19.35 21.57
N ARG A 248 8.35 20.56 21.31
CA ARG A 248 8.73 21.32 20.13
C ARG A 248 10.18 21.77 20.28
N VAL A 249 10.99 21.49 19.26
CA VAL A 249 12.42 21.83 19.23
C VAL A 249 12.72 22.91 18.19
N ASP A 250 13.94 23.44 18.22
CA ASP A 250 14.40 24.44 17.27
C ASP A 250 14.50 23.87 15.84
N ASP A 251 14.30 24.73 14.83
CA ASP A 251 14.28 24.38 13.40
C ASP A 251 15.60 23.79 12.85
N ASP A 252 16.70 23.85 13.61
CA ASP A 252 17.99 23.26 13.22
C ASP A 252 18.10 21.75 13.54
N VAL A 253 17.10 21.20 14.22
CA VAL A 253 17.00 19.76 14.47
C VAL A 253 16.27 19.07 13.31
N GLU A 254 16.97 18.16 12.63
CA GLU A 254 16.39 17.37 11.54
C GLU A 254 15.42 16.32 12.09
N GLY A 255 14.17 16.35 11.62
CA GLY A 255 13.13 15.39 11.94
C GLY A 255 12.85 14.42 10.79
N THR A 256 12.23 13.28 11.10
CA THR A 256 11.63 12.42 10.07
C THR A 256 10.40 13.15 9.51
N PRO A 257 10.34 13.44 8.20
CA PRO A 257 9.22 14.18 7.64
C PRO A 257 7.95 13.32 7.65
N MET A 258 6.86 13.91 8.11
CA MET A 258 5.56 13.25 8.27
C MET A 258 4.47 14.04 7.55
N ILE A 259 3.51 13.31 7.00
CA ILE A 259 2.25 13.85 6.45
C ILE A 259 1.07 13.40 7.32
N THR A 260 -0.08 14.05 7.18
CA THR A 260 -1.26 13.77 8.01
C THR A 260 -1.63 12.28 8.00
N GLU A 261 -1.62 11.62 6.84
CA GLU A 261 -1.91 10.19 6.70
C GLU A 261 -0.95 9.29 7.48
N THR A 262 0.32 9.69 7.63
CA THR A 262 1.31 8.94 8.43
C THR A 262 1.15 9.19 9.92
N VAL A 263 0.84 10.44 10.32
CA VAL A 263 0.61 10.80 11.72
C VAL A 263 -0.64 10.10 12.24
N LEU A 264 -1.73 10.07 11.46
CA LEU A 264 -3.00 9.44 11.86
C LEU A 264 -2.91 7.93 12.14
N ARG A 265 -1.83 7.26 11.71
CA ARG A 265 -1.60 5.81 11.91
C ARG A 265 -0.85 5.47 13.19
N ASN A 266 -0.38 6.48 13.93
CA ASN A 266 0.17 6.34 15.27
C ASN A 266 -0.70 7.18 16.21
N ASP A 267 -1.59 6.53 16.96
CA ASP A 267 -2.58 7.20 17.81
C ASP A 267 -1.92 8.10 18.87
N GLN A 268 -0.80 7.68 19.46
CA GLN A 268 -0.06 8.46 20.44
C GLN A 268 0.51 9.73 19.79
N LEU A 269 1.21 9.58 18.67
CA LEU A 269 1.79 10.69 17.92
C LEU A 269 0.71 11.66 17.41
N ARG A 270 -0.39 11.11 16.87
CA ARG A 270 -1.58 11.85 16.46
C ARG A 270 -2.10 12.72 17.58
N ASP A 271 -2.32 12.14 18.76
CA ASP A 271 -2.87 12.86 19.91
C ASP A 271 -1.95 13.99 20.36
N VAL A 272 -0.65 13.72 20.55
CA VAL A 272 0.26 14.76 21.07
C VAL A 272 0.46 15.91 20.08
N ILE A 273 0.57 15.64 18.78
CA ILE A 273 0.71 16.70 17.75
C ILE A 273 -0.61 17.48 17.63
N ALA A 274 -1.75 16.79 17.55
CA ALA A 274 -3.05 17.45 17.42
C ALA A 274 -3.32 18.37 18.63
N LEU A 275 -3.05 17.88 19.84
CA LEU A 275 -3.20 18.66 21.08
C LEU A 275 -2.21 19.83 21.15
N ALA A 276 -0.96 19.64 20.72
CA ALA A 276 0.03 20.71 20.67
C ALA A 276 -0.48 21.86 19.78
N ARG A 277 -1.03 21.55 18.61
CA ARG A 277 -1.57 22.53 17.66
C ARG A 277 -2.87 23.17 18.15
N GLU A 278 -3.79 22.38 18.71
CA GLU A 278 -5.08 22.88 19.23
C GLU A 278 -4.87 23.89 20.37
N HIS A 279 -3.87 23.65 21.23
CA HIS A 279 -3.63 24.43 22.43
C HIS A 279 -2.43 25.37 22.36
N ASP A 280 -1.73 25.44 21.23
CA ASP A 280 -0.47 26.18 21.06
C ASP A 280 0.54 25.83 22.17
N ALA A 281 0.75 24.52 22.38
CA ALA A 281 1.58 23.98 23.44
C ALA A 281 2.93 23.51 22.91
N ASP A 282 4.02 24.05 23.44
CA ASP A 282 5.38 23.59 23.14
C ASP A 282 5.67 22.20 23.74
N ARG A 283 4.92 21.80 24.77
CA ARG A 283 5.11 20.54 25.48
C ARG A 283 3.78 19.86 25.77
N VAL A 284 3.65 18.61 25.36
CA VAL A 284 2.49 17.76 25.63
C VAL A 284 2.93 16.46 26.28
N ARG A 285 2.26 16.06 27.35
CA ARG A 285 2.46 14.75 28.00
C ARG A 285 1.17 13.96 27.93
N LEU A 286 1.15 12.90 27.14
CA LEU A 286 0.05 11.95 27.09
C LEU A 286 0.29 10.83 28.10
N GLU A 287 -0.59 10.73 29.09
CA GLU A 287 -0.60 9.67 30.10
C GLU A 287 -1.56 8.55 29.66
N GLU A 288 -1.04 7.33 29.48
CA GLU A 288 -1.86 6.18 29.11
C GLU A 288 -1.25 4.87 29.64
N TYR A 289 -2.09 3.82 29.71
CA TYR A 289 -1.61 2.49 30.11
C TYR A 289 -1.15 1.71 28.88
N ASP A 290 0.00 1.04 28.98
CA ASP A 290 0.52 0.21 27.91
C ASP A 290 1.17 -1.08 28.43
N GLY A 291 1.00 -2.17 27.69
CA GLY A 291 1.50 -3.50 28.03
C GLY A 291 2.77 -3.90 27.27
N THR A 292 3.32 -3.01 26.45
CA THR A 292 4.50 -3.26 25.62
C THR A 292 5.77 -3.06 26.43
N TYR A 293 6.84 -3.78 26.09
CA TYR A 293 8.17 -3.60 26.69
C TYR A 293 9.24 -3.43 25.60
N PRO A 294 10.01 -2.31 25.57
CA PRO A 294 9.87 -1.11 26.42
C PRO A 294 8.50 -0.42 26.25
N ILE A 295 8.12 0.47 27.18
CA ILE A 295 6.81 1.15 27.18
C ILE A 295 6.55 1.82 25.83
N PHE A 296 5.36 1.63 25.25
CA PHE A 296 5.00 2.07 23.90
C PHE A 296 5.78 1.45 22.74
N GLY A 297 6.82 0.64 23.01
CA GLY A 297 7.65 -0.01 22.02
C GLY A 297 9.04 0.65 21.86
N SER A 298 9.89 0.03 21.05
CA SER A 298 11.31 0.42 20.92
C SER A 298 11.60 1.48 19.84
N ARG A 299 10.57 2.00 19.19
CA ARG A 299 10.69 2.88 18.00
C ARG A 299 9.95 4.21 18.14
N GLU A 300 9.50 4.53 19.36
CA GLU A 300 8.66 5.72 19.58
C GLU A 300 9.48 6.97 19.88
N ASP A 301 10.68 6.83 20.47
CA ASP A 301 11.58 7.96 20.68
C ASP A 301 12.19 8.43 19.35
N GLY A 302 12.19 9.73 19.09
CA GLY A 302 12.73 10.28 17.85
C GLY A 302 12.37 11.75 17.60
N HIS A 303 12.81 12.26 16.46
CA HIS A 303 12.43 13.58 15.96
C HIS A 303 11.53 13.43 14.73
N TYR A 304 10.43 14.16 14.71
CA TYR A 304 9.45 14.14 13.63
C TYR A 304 9.15 15.56 13.18
N GLU A 305 9.16 15.78 11.87
CA GLU A 305 8.79 17.06 11.27
C GLU A 305 7.37 16.94 10.72
N TYR A 306 6.50 17.87 11.10
CA TYR A 306 5.13 17.93 10.61
C TYR A 306 4.71 19.39 10.42
N ASP A 307 4.28 19.73 9.20
CA ASP A 307 3.83 21.08 8.81
C ASP A 307 4.86 22.19 9.13
N GLY A 308 6.14 21.88 8.91
CA GLY A 308 7.26 22.81 9.11
C GLY A 308 7.72 22.98 10.55
N GLU A 309 7.19 22.20 11.50
CA GLU A 309 7.64 22.19 12.90
C GLU A 309 8.25 20.83 13.26
N THR A 310 9.35 20.86 14.02
CA THR A 310 10.01 19.63 14.51
C THR A 310 9.66 19.36 15.98
N TYR A 311 9.32 18.11 16.24
CA TYR A 311 8.93 17.60 17.55
C TYR A 311 9.88 16.48 17.98
N GLU A 312 10.45 16.60 19.19
CA GLU A 312 11.10 15.50 19.89
C GLU A 312 10.04 14.69 20.65
N ILE A 313 10.04 13.39 20.44
CA ILE A 313 9.23 12.43 21.19
C ILE A 313 10.14 11.65 22.14
N SER A 314 9.67 11.51 23.38
CA SER A 314 10.30 10.65 24.38
C SER A 314 9.26 9.87 25.16
N THR A 315 9.64 8.66 25.58
CA THR A 315 8.76 7.75 26.30
C THR A 315 9.36 7.35 27.65
N ARG A 316 8.51 7.26 28.68
CA ARG A 316 8.92 6.76 30.00
C ARG A 316 7.78 6.16 30.79
N GLU A 317 8.10 5.24 31.69
CA GLU A 317 7.16 4.74 32.69
C GLU A 317 6.95 5.81 33.77
N LEU A 318 5.72 5.94 34.26
CA LEU A 318 5.37 6.78 35.40
C LEU A 318 5.24 5.92 36.65
N GLU A 319 5.70 6.44 37.79
CA GLU A 319 5.36 5.84 39.08
C GLU A 319 3.90 6.18 39.44
N GLU A 320 3.19 5.24 40.08
CA GLU A 320 1.83 5.51 40.58
C GLU A 320 1.85 6.69 41.57
N GLY A 321 1.44 7.88 41.13
CA GLY A 321 1.28 9.06 41.98
C GLY A 321 2.01 10.34 41.55
N GLU A 322 2.68 10.35 40.38
CA GLU A 322 3.20 11.58 39.73
C GLU A 322 2.13 12.41 38.97
#